data_AF-H0JKF6-F1
#
_entry.id   AF-H0JKF6-F1
#
_cell.length_a   1.000
_cell.length_b   1.000
_cell.length_c   1.000
_cell.angle_alpha   90.00
_cell.angle_beta   90.00
_cell.angle_gamma   90.00
#
_symmetry.space_group_name_H-M   'P 1'
#
loop_
_entity.id
_entity.type
_entity.pdbx_description
1 polymer ?
#
loop_
_entity_poly.entity_id
_entity_poly.type
_entity_poly.pdbx_seq_one_letter_code
_entity_poly.pdbx_strand_id
1 'polypeptide(L)' 'MKAITWRGVTEIGAEPTIEEIPADLADKAAEYREKLLETVAESDEELMEKYFGGEELTVAEIKAAIRKMTVASEL' A
#
# COMPACT_ATOMS: atom_id res chain seq x y z
N MET A 1 4.60 -3.40 -5.89
CA MET A 1 3.19 -3.84 -5.77
C MET A 1 3.02 -5.10 -6.61
N LYS A 2 2.12 -6.02 -6.24
CA LYS A 2 1.88 -7.28 -6.97
C LYS A 2 0.40 -7.66 -6.90
N ALA A 3 -0.08 -8.44 -7.85
CA ALA A 3 -1.39 -9.07 -7.77
C ALA A 3 -1.28 -10.38 -6.99
N ILE A 4 -2.29 -10.65 -6.17
CA ILE A 4 -2.44 -11.90 -5.42
C ILE A 4 -3.70 -12.57 -5.95
N THR A 5 -3.58 -13.74 -6.57
CA THR A 5 -4.69 -14.39 -7.27
C THR A 5 -4.95 -15.81 -6.77
N TRP A 6 -6.23 -16.17 -6.75
CA TRP A 6 -6.73 -17.52 -6.60
C TRP A 6 -7.55 -17.84 -7.84
N ARG A 7 -7.02 -18.71 -8.72
CA ARG A 7 -7.62 -18.99 -10.02
C ARG A 7 -8.54 -20.21 -9.92
N GLY A 8 -9.79 -20.05 -10.36
CA GLY A 8 -10.78 -21.12 -10.33
C GLY A 8 -11.39 -21.33 -8.94
N VAL A 9 -11.80 -22.56 -8.64
CA VAL A 9 -12.30 -22.93 -7.32
C VAL A 9 -11.12 -23.39 -6.47
N THR A 10 -10.80 -22.62 -5.44
CA THR A 10 -9.72 -22.93 -4.49
C THR A 10 -10.30 -23.22 -3.12
N GLU A 11 -9.64 -24.09 -2.35
CA GLU A 11 -9.99 -24.34 -0.96
C GLU A 11 -9.69 -23.12 -0.07
N ILE A 12 -10.41 -22.99 1.05
CA ILE A 12 -10.14 -21.94 2.03
C ILE A 12 -8.75 -22.19 2.63
N GLY A 13 -7.89 -21.18 2.57
CA GLY A 13 -6.51 -21.29 3.05
C GLY A 13 -5.51 -21.80 2.01
N ALA A 14 -5.94 -22.01 0.75
CA ALA A 14 -5.03 -22.33 -0.34
C ALA A 14 -4.00 -21.20 -0.55
N GLU A 15 -2.77 -21.57 -0.88
CA GLU A 15 -1.71 -20.61 -1.18
C GLU A 15 -2.05 -19.79 -2.44
N PRO A 16 -1.95 -18.46 -2.37
CA PRO A 16 -2.16 -17.63 -3.55
C PRO A 16 -0.98 -17.70 -4.51
N THR A 17 -1.26 -17.35 -5.77
CA THR A 17 -0.20 -17.00 -6.72
C THR A 17 0.10 -15.51 -6.62
N ILE A 18 1.39 -15.15 -6.55
CA ILE A 18 1.86 -13.77 -6.63
C ILE A 18 2.30 -13.51 -8.06
N GLU A 19 1.68 -12.54 -8.73
CA GLU A 19 1.97 -12.21 -10.12
C GLU A 19 2.05 -10.70 -10.35
N GLU A 20 2.42 -10.29 -11.56
CA GLU A 20 2.37 -8.88 -11.93
C GLU A 20 0.93 -8.36 -11.95
N ILE A 21 0.78 -7.08 -11.67
CA ILE A 21 -0.53 -6.43 -11.76
C ILE A 21 -0.94 -6.41 -13.25
N PRO A 22 -2.17 -6.87 -13.58
CA PRO A 22 -2.69 -6.79 -14.94
C PRO A 22 -2.63 -5.37 -15.49
N ALA A 23 -2.30 -5.22 -16.78
CA ALA A 23 -2.05 -3.91 -17.39
C ALA A 23 -3.27 -2.98 -17.33
N ASP A 24 -4.47 -3.53 -17.41
CA ASP A 24 -5.74 -2.81 -17.28
C ASP A 24 -6.01 -2.27 -15.87
N LEU A 25 -5.31 -2.80 -14.86
CA LEU A 25 -5.41 -2.38 -13.47
C LEU A 25 -4.17 -1.63 -12.97
N ALA A 26 -3.10 -1.55 -13.78
CA ALA A 26 -1.84 -0.96 -13.38
C ALA A 26 -1.99 0.53 -13.00
N ASP A 27 -2.67 1.31 -13.83
CA ASP A 27 -2.91 2.74 -13.59
C ASP A 27 -3.75 2.97 -12.33
N LYS A 28 -4.78 2.15 -12.13
CA LYS A 28 -5.63 2.21 -10.94
C LYS A 28 -4.84 1.84 -9.69
N ALA A 29 -3.98 0.83 -9.76
CA ALA A 29 -3.12 0.44 -8.64
C ALA A 29 -2.12 1.55 -8.28
N ALA A 30 -1.57 2.25 -9.28
CA ALA A 30 -0.71 3.41 -9.07
C ALA A 30 -1.48 4.58 -8.42
N GLU A 31 -2.69 4.88 -8.89
CA GLU A 31 -3.55 5.92 -8.30
C GLU A 31 -3.83 5.68 -6.81
N TYR A 32 -4.24 4.46 -6.44
CA TYR A 32 -4.50 4.14 -5.02
C TYR A 32 -3.22 4.06 -4.20
N ARG A 33 -2.08 3.76 -4.84
CA ARG A 33 -0.79 3.79 -4.16
C ARG A 33 -0.40 5.22 -3.80
N GLU A 34 -0.58 6.18 -4.71
CA GLU A 34 -0.35 7.60 -4.43
C GLU A 34 -1.24 8.07 -3.28
N LYS A 35 -2.56 7.82 -3.35
CA LYS A 35 -3.50 8.16 -2.26
C LYS A 35 -3.07 7.59 -0.90
N LEU A 36 -2.60 6.34 -0.89
CA LEU A 36 -2.07 5.72 0.34
C LEU A 36 -0.83 6.45 0.86
N LEU A 37 0.09 6.83 -0.02
CA LEU A 37 1.32 7.53 0.34
C LEU A 37 1.01 8.94 0.85
N GLU A 38 0.08 9.66 0.23
CA GLU A 38 -0.42 10.96 0.69
C GLU A 38 -0.97 10.86 2.12
N THR A 39 -1.89 9.94 2.39
CA THR A 39 -2.46 9.76 3.73
C THR A 39 -1.40 9.36 4.77
N VAL A 40 -0.43 8.52 4.38
CA VAL A 40 0.66 8.12 5.27
C VAL A 40 1.61 9.30 5.55
N ALA A 41 1.91 10.11 4.55
CA ALA A 41 2.76 11.29 4.69
C ALA A 41 2.10 12.33 5.62
N GLU A 42 0.79 12.53 5.53
CA GLU A 42 0.04 13.45 6.40
C GLU A 42 0.05 13.05 7.89
N SER A 43 0.36 11.79 8.20
CA SER A 43 0.32 11.27 9.57
C SER A 43 1.53 11.62 10.44
N ASP A 44 2.62 12.07 9.84
CA ASP A 44 3.89 12.31 10.53
C ASP A 44 4.76 13.32 9.76
N GLU A 45 5.30 14.31 10.46
CA GLU A 45 6.07 15.41 9.86
C GLU A 45 7.32 14.90 9.12
N GLU A 46 8.01 13.87 9.63
CA GLU A 46 9.18 13.29 8.96
C GLU A 46 8.80 12.56 7.66
N LEU A 47 7.63 11.90 7.62
CA LEU A 47 7.14 11.22 6.43
C LEU A 47 6.65 12.23 5.39
N MET A 48 6.07 13.34 5.83
CA MET A 48 5.67 14.45 4.98
C MET A 48 6.87 15.10 4.28
N GLU A 49 7.94 15.38 5.03
CA GLU A 49 9.17 15.94 4.46
C GLU A 49 9.79 15.02 3.41
N LYS A 50 9.88 13.71 3.70
CA LYS A 50 10.36 12.70 2.73
C LYS A 50 9.51 12.66 1.46
N TYR A 51 8.19 12.64 1.62
CA TYR A 51 7.26 12.61 0.49
C TYR A 51 7.41 13.85 -0.40
N PHE A 52 7.45 15.06 0.17
CA PHE A 52 7.64 16.29 -0.61
C PHE A 52 9.06 16.44 -1.16
N GLY A 53 10.06 15.86 -0.50
CA GLY A 53 11.43 15.75 -0.99
C GLY A 53 11.61 14.79 -2.16
N GLY A 54 10.58 14.00 -2.50
CA GLY A 54 10.65 12.96 -3.52
C GLY A 54 11.40 11.71 -3.07
N GLU A 55 11.62 11.55 -1.77
CA GLU A 55 12.21 10.35 -1.20
C GLU A 55 11.17 9.22 -1.10
N GLU A 56 11.56 8.00 -1.48
CA GLU A 56 10.67 6.86 -1.38
C GLU A 56 10.46 6.44 0.08
N LEU A 57 9.20 6.47 0.53
CA LEU A 57 8.81 5.88 1.81
C LEU A 57 8.95 4.36 1.76
N THR A 58 9.67 3.80 2.73
CA THR A 58 9.89 2.36 2.82
C THR A 58 8.62 1.63 3.23
N VAL A 59 8.51 0.35 2.86
CA VAL A 59 7.36 -0.50 3.27
C VAL A 59 7.26 -0.61 4.80
N ALA A 60 8.38 -0.53 5.52
CA ALA A 60 8.38 -0.57 6.97
C ALA A 60 7.77 0.69 7.58
N GLU A 61 8.15 1.88 7.09
CA GLU A 61 7.59 3.17 7.51
C GLU A 61 6.10 3.26 7.21
N ILE A 62 5.69 2.90 5.99
CA ILE A 62 4.27 2.87 5.58
C ILE A 62 3.44 2.01 6.52
N LYS A 63 3.89 0.78 6.82
CA LYS A 63 3.17 -0.13 7.72
C LYS A 63 3.12 0.39 9.16
N ALA A 64 4.20 1.02 9.63
CA ALA A 64 4.25 1.59 10.97
C ALA A 64 3.28 2.76 11.13
N ALA A 65 3.24 3.66 10.15
CA ALA A 65 2.33 4.80 10.10
C ALA A 65 0.86 4.35 10.08
N ILE A 66 0.50 3.41 9.18
CA ILE A 66 -0.87 2.86 9.10
C ILE A 66 -1.29 2.25 10.45
N ARG A 67 -0.40 1.49 11.09
CA ARG A 67 -0.69 0.90 12.40
C ARG A 67 -0.92 1.97 13.47
N LYS A 68 -0.07 3.00 13.52
CA LYS A 68 -0.18 4.12 14.47
C LYS A 68 -1.53 4.82 14.32
N MET A 69 -1.86 5.26 13.09
CA MET A 69 -3.15 5.92 12.79
C MET A 69 -4.35 5.04 13.13
N THR A 70 -4.31 3.75 12.78
CA THR A 70 -5.44 2.84 13.02
C THR A 70 -5.68 2.65 14.51
N VAL A 71 -4.62 2.47 15.31
CA VAL A 71 -4.73 2.30 16.76
C VAL A 71 -5.19 3.60 17.45
N ALA A 72 -4.79 4.75 16.92
CA ALA A 72 -5.21 6.06 17.40
C ALA A 72 -6.64 6.45 16.96
N SER A 73 -7.25 5.72 16.02
CA SER A 73 -8.55 6.05 15.40
C SER A 73 -8.53 7.41 14.67
N GLU A 74 -7.43 7.66 13.95
CA GLU A 74 -7.16 8.89 13.20
C GLU A 74 -7.27 8.69 11.67
N LEU A 75 -7.93 7.60 11.25
CA LEU A 75 -8.12 7.18 9.85
C LEU A 75 -9.57 7.35 9.40
#